data_AF-A0A9P5GB63-F1
#
_entry.id   AF-A0A9P5GB63-F1
#
_cell.length_a   1.000
_cell.length_b   1.000
_cell.length_c   1.000
_cell.angle_alpha   90.00
_cell.angle_beta   90.00
_cell.angle_gamma   90.00
#
_symmetry.space_group_name_H-M   'P 1'
#
loop_
_entity.id
_entity.type
_entity.pdbx_description
1 polymer ?
#
loop_
_entity_poly.entity_id
_entity_poly.type
_entity_poly.pdbx_seq_one_letter_code
_entity_poly.pdbx_strand_id
1 'polypeptide(L)'
;MGMSTDEKSKDTPDQSEAIGRSSNERPPSYSANEVEQPLLELPQLDLSSNLPDSTTTTRDQCVAHLKLLAVLADLRDTISSDDGLFDIHDAEAQRFPNHLNAARARISEKRWAVYTARAVDRYTKWWSKGLPGSRPMATISDLESTDYENIINCGTIVAWSTENLPPL
;
A
#
# COMPACT_ATOMS: atom_id res chain seq x y z
N MET A 1 -71.56 3.70 -23.02
CA MET A 1 -72.78 3.80 -22.19
C MET A 1 -72.59 2.81 -21.05
N GLY A 2 -72.61 3.14 -19.77
CA GLY A 2 -73.10 4.30 -19.04
C GLY A 2 -73.62 3.76 -17.69
N MET A 3 -73.39 4.51 -16.61
CA MET A 3 -74.02 4.41 -15.27
C MET A 3 -73.57 3.22 -14.40
N SER A 4 -72.92 3.39 -13.25
CA SER A 4 -73.24 4.16 -12.02
C SER A 4 -74.53 3.67 -11.35
N THR A 5 -74.40 3.01 -10.19
CA THR A 5 -75.21 3.26 -8.98
C THR A 5 -74.63 2.54 -7.75
N ASP A 6 -74.81 3.24 -6.63
CA ASP A 6 -74.30 3.11 -5.27
C ASP A 6 -74.87 1.99 -4.37
N GLU A 7 -74.18 1.88 -3.24
CA GLU A 7 -74.65 1.70 -1.85
C GLU A 7 -74.97 0.30 -1.26
N LYS A 8 -74.06 -0.11 -0.36
CA LYS A 8 -74.24 -0.22 1.11
C LYS A 8 -74.36 -1.60 1.76
N SER A 9 -73.51 -1.71 2.80
CA SER A 9 -73.51 -2.60 3.97
C SER A 9 -73.14 -4.06 3.75
N LYS A 10 -72.09 -4.52 4.47
CA LYS A 10 -72.23 -5.48 5.58
C LYS A 10 -70.86 -6.05 6.06
N ASP A 11 -70.77 -6.22 7.39
CA ASP A 11 -69.89 -7.11 8.18
C ASP A 11 -68.37 -6.84 8.30
N THR A 12 -67.94 -6.54 9.53
CA THR A 12 -66.71 -7.12 10.15
C THR A 12 -66.92 -8.61 10.44
N PRO A 13 -65.91 -9.48 10.62
CA PRO A 13 -64.48 -9.22 10.87
C PRO A 13 -63.53 -10.08 10.01
N ASP A 14 -62.24 -9.74 9.89
CA ASP A 14 -61.16 -10.67 10.22
C ASP A 14 -59.77 -10.03 10.12
N GLN A 15 -58.88 -10.61 10.90
CA GLN A 15 -57.46 -10.32 10.98
C GLN A 15 -56.75 -10.69 9.68
N SER A 16 -55.94 -9.78 9.13
CA SER A 16 -54.58 -10.07 8.62
C SER A 16 -54.01 -8.89 7.83
N GLU A 17 -52.86 -8.43 8.31
CA GLU A 17 -51.72 -7.94 7.53
C GLU A 17 -51.68 -6.52 6.92
N ALA A 18 -50.48 -5.96 7.09
CA ALA A 18 -49.87 -4.87 6.33
C ALA A 18 -50.36 -3.44 6.58
N ILE A 19 -50.26 -2.96 7.84
CA ILE A 19 -50.03 -1.53 8.07
C ILE A 19 -48.56 -1.24 7.76
N GLY A 20 -48.35 -0.58 6.62
CA GLY A 20 -47.13 0.14 6.35
C GLY A 20 -46.86 1.16 7.47
N ARG A 21 -45.65 1.10 8.03
CA ARG A 21 -45.00 2.28 8.59
C ARG A 21 -43.77 2.55 7.75
N SER A 22 -43.88 3.64 6.99
CA SER A 22 -42.75 4.38 6.46
C SER A 22 -41.80 4.68 7.62
N SER A 23 -40.73 3.91 7.75
CA SER A 23 -39.57 4.29 8.55
C SER A 23 -38.70 5.17 7.65
N ASN A 24 -38.99 6.48 7.66
CA ASN A 24 -37.99 7.49 7.33
C ASN A 24 -36.92 7.46 8.43
N GLU A 25 -36.07 6.44 8.42
CA GLU A 25 -34.90 6.38 9.28
C GLU A 25 -33.83 7.27 8.65
N ARG A 26 -33.84 8.54 9.06
CA ARG A 26 -32.81 9.51 8.67
C ARG A 26 -31.44 8.95 9.07
N PRO A 27 -30.42 9.00 8.20
CA PRO A 27 -29.08 8.63 8.62
C PRO A 27 -28.65 9.50 9.81
N PRO A 28 -27.79 8.96 10.70
CA PRO A 28 -27.36 9.67 11.90
C PRO A 28 -26.81 11.06 11.55
N SER A 29 -27.16 12.04 12.39
CA SER A 29 -26.67 13.41 12.27
C SER A 29 -25.15 13.42 12.44
N TYR A 30 -24.41 13.89 11.43
CA TYR A 30 -22.99 14.23 11.51
C TYR A 30 -22.78 15.51 12.34
N SER A 31 -23.32 15.53 13.56
CA SER A 31 -22.87 16.49 14.55
C SER A 31 -21.50 15.98 15.00
N ALA A 32 -20.45 16.67 14.54
CA ALA A 32 -19.10 16.51 15.04
C ALA A 32 -19.10 16.93 16.51
N ASN A 33 -19.57 16.05 17.39
CA ASN A 33 -19.12 16.07 18.76
C ASN A 33 -17.61 15.89 18.66
N GLU A 34 -16.86 16.80 19.27
CA GLU A 34 -15.44 16.68 19.53
C GLU A 34 -15.22 15.40 20.34
N VAL A 35 -15.22 14.26 19.65
CA VAL A 35 -14.56 13.06 20.13
C VAL A 35 -13.10 13.47 20.12
N GLU A 36 -12.56 13.77 21.30
CA GLU A 36 -11.12 13.77 21.54
C GLU A 36 -10.57 12.61 20.74
N GLN A 37 -9.87 12.91 19.63
CA GLN A 37 -9.24 11.88 18.83
C GLN A 37 -8.33 11.16 19.82
N PRO A 38 -8.54 9.86 20.11
CA PRO A 38 -7.55 9.12 20.85
C PRO A 38 -6.28 9.29 20.03
N LEU A 39 -5.22 9.79 20.67
CA LEU A 39 -3.89 9.79 20.07
C LEU A 39 -3.70 8.36 19.56
N LEU A 40 -3.72 8.16 18.24
CA LEU A 40 -3.60 6.85 17.61
C LEU A 40 -2.15 6.41 17.80
N GLU A 41 -1.79 6.04 19.04
CA GLU A 41 -0.56 5.34 19.32
C GLU A 41 -0.70 3.98 18.65
N LEU A 42 0.02 3.85 17.52
CA LEU A 42 0.10 2.60 16.81
C LEU A 42 0.58 1.54 17.82
N PRO A 43 -0.16 0.43 17.99
CA PRO A 43 0.27 -0.67 18.84
C PRO A 43 1.70 -1.06 18.47
N GLN A 44 2.56 -1.23 19.47
CA GLN A 44 3.93 -1.65 19.24
C GLN A 44 3.92 -3.02 18.56
N LEU A 45 4.59 -3.09 17.41
CA LEU A 45 4.66 -4.30 16.59
C LEU A 45 5.72 -5.23 17.17
N ASP A 46 5.32 -6.39 17.65
CA ASP A 46 6.25 -7.43 18.06
C ASP A 46 6.66 -8.29 16.86
N LEU A 47 7.91 -8.12 16.42
CA LEU A 47 8.51 -8.86 15.31
C LEU A 47 9.44 -10.00 15.79
N SER A 48 9.52 -10.26 17.10
CA SER A 48 10.42 -11.27 17.68
C SER A 48 9.94 -12.71 17.47
N SER A 49 8.69 -12.88 17.03
CA SER A 49 8.04 -14.18 16.81
C SER A 49 8.59 -14.90 15.57
N ASN A 50 9.74 -15.56 15.74
CA ASN A 50 10.28 -16.54 14.80
C ASN A 50 9.69 -17.91 15.13
N LEU A 51 8.47 -18.20 14.63
CA LEU A 51 7.87 -19.51 14.84
C LEU A 51 8.52 -20.50 13.86
N PRO A 52 9.20 -21.56 14.35
CA PRO A 52 10.12 -22.35 13.53
C PRO A 52 9.46 -23.16 12.39
N ASP A 53 8.14 -23.37 12.44
CA ASP A 53 7.45 -24.33 11.55
C ASP A 53 6.24 -23.75 10.80
N SER A 54 6.02 -22.43 10.81
CA SER A 54 4.82 -21.85 10.22
C SER A 54 5.11 -21.19 8.87
N THR A 55 4.59 -21.78 7.80
CA THR A 55 4.44 -21.13 6.48
C THR A 55 3.50 -19.91 6.51
N THR A 56 2.96 -19.55 7.69
CA THR A 56 2.00 -18.46 7.88
C THR A 56 2.65 -17.31 8.63
N THR A 57 2.68 -16.14 7.98
CA THR A 57 3.10 -14.85 8.54
C THR A 57 2.20 -14.45 9.72
N THR A 58 2.79 -14.00 10.84
CA THR A 58 2.02 -13.57 12.01
C THR A 58 1.25 -12.27 11.74
N ARG A 59 0.22 -11.96 12.55
CA ARG A 59 -0.55 -10.71 12.43
C ARG A 59 0.36 -9.48 12.45
N ASP A 60 1.31 -9.41 13.38
CA ASP A 60 2.21 -8.27 13.51
C ASP A 60 3.19 -8.19 12.35
N GLN A 61 3.71 -9.32 11.86
CA GLN A 61 4.50 -9.35 10.62
C GLN A 61 3.67 -8.87 9.43
N CYS A 62 2.43 -9.34 9.24
CA CYS A 62 1.54 -8.87 8.16
C CYS A 62 1.34 -7.36 8.21
N VAL A 63 1.09 -6.80 9.39
CA VAL A 63 0.95 -5.36 9.58
C VAL A 63 2.24 -4.62 9.21
N ALA A 64 3.40 -5.14 9.60
CA ALA A 64 4.69 -4.53 9.24
C ALA A 64 4.92 -4.55 7.71
N HIS A 65 4.61 -5.65 7.02
CA HIS A 65 4.70 -5.73 5.56
C HIS A 65 3.75 -4.74 4.88
N LEU A 66 2.52 -4.61 5.35
CA LEU A 66 1.56 -3.63 4.81
C LEU A 66 2.03 -2.19 5.03
N LYS A 67 2.61 -1.88 6.20
CA LYS A 67 3.20 -0.57 6.46
C LYS A 67 4.38 -0.27 5.53
N LEU A 68 5.24 -1.26 5.27
CA LEU A 68 6.32 -1.12 4.30
C LEU A 68 5.79 -0.80 2.90
N LEU A 69 4.77 -1.54 2.45
CA LEU A 69 4.13 -1.29 1.15
C LEU A 69 3.50 0.11 1.07
N ALA A 70 2.87 0.57 2.15
CA ALA A 70 2.31 1.91 2.23
C ALA A 70 3.41 2.97 2.08
N VAL A 71 4.52 2.84 2.80
CA VAL A 71 5.66 3.77 2.69
C VAL A 71 6.25 3.77 1.28
N LEU A 72 6.33 2.62 0.61
CA LEU A 72 6.80 2.55 -0.78
C LEU A 72 5.82 3.21 -1.76
N ALA A 73 4.51 3.10 -1.52
CA ALA A 73 3.50 3.79 -2.30
C ALA A 73 3.59 5.32 -2.11
N ASP A 74 3.70 5.78 -0.86
CA ASP A 74 3.87 7.20 -0.52
C ASP A 74 5.15 7.77 -1.15
N LEU A 75 6.25 7.01 -1.11
CA LEU A 75 7.51 7.38 -1.77
C LEU A 75 7.32 7.52 -3.29
N ARG A 76 6.67 6.54 -3.92
CA ARG A 76 6.38 6.60 -5.35
C ARG A 76 5.54 7.84 -5.69
N ASP A 77 4.50 8.12 -4.94
CA ASP A 77 3.61 9.26 -5.19
C ASP A 77 4.32 10.59 -4.97
N THR A 78 5.17 10.69 -3.93
CA THR A 78 6.01 11.84 -3.66
C THR A 78 6.96 12.13 -4.83
N ILE A 79 7.74 11.12 -5.24
CA ILE A 79 8.68 11.27 -6.36
C ILE A 79 7.93 11.53 -7.67
N SER A 80 6.81 10.86 -7.92
CA SER A 80 6.02 10.99 -9.14
C SER A 80 5.31 12.35 -9.28
N SER A 81 5.13 13.08 -8.18
CA SER A 81 4.46 14.38 -8.14
C SER A 81 5.43 15.56 -8.04
N ASP A 82 6.72 15.31 -7.82
CA ASP A 82 7.75 16.36 -7.67
C ASP A 82 8.17 16.97 -9.03
N ASP A 83 7.53 18.09 -9.41
CA ASP A 83 7.77 18.74 -10.71
C ASP A 83 9.21 19.24 -10.88
N GLY A 84 9.78 19.01 -12.07
CA GLY A 84 11.16 19.40 -12.40
C GLY A 84 12.24 18.46 -11.84
N LEU A 85 11.89 17.46 -11.03
CA LEU A 85 12.85 16.45 -10.58
C LEU A 85 13.45 15.72 -11.78
N PHE A 86 14.78 15.63 -11.80
CA PHE A 86 15.58 15.10 -12.92
C PHE A 86 15.41 15.84 -14.25
N ASP A 87 15.05 17.14 -14.20
CA ASP A 87 14.77 17.97 -15.38
C ASP A 87 13.52 17.51 -16.15
N ILE A 88 12.64 16.74 -15.51
CA ILE A 88 11.39 16.24 -16.08
C ILE A 88 10.22 17.09 -15.57
N HIS A 89 9.71 17.95 -16.45
CA HIS A 89 8.69 18.93 -16.11
C HIS A 89 7.29 18.54 -16.60
N ASP A 90 6.27 18.78 -15.78
CA ASP A 90 4.86 18.53 -16.09
C ASP A 90 4.35 19.42 -17.24
N ALA A 91 5.01 20.57 -17.45
CA ALA A 91 4.73 21.46 -18.57
C ALA A 91 4.90 20.77 -19.94
N GLU A 92 5.74 19.73 -20.03
CA GLU A 92 5.91 18.96 -21.26
C GLU A 92 4.61 18.24 -21.69
N ALA A 93 3.70 17.97 -20.76
CA ALA A 93 2.39 17.38 -21.08
C ALA A 93 1.57 18.26 -22.01
N GLN A 94 1.76 19.59 -21.97
CA GLN A 94 1.02 20.55 -22.81
C GLN A 94 1.25 20.34 -24.31
N ARG A 95 2.33 19.65 -24.70
CA ARG A 95 2.57 19.24 -26.09
C ARG A 95 1.52 18.27 -26.61
N PHE A 96 0.74 17.64 -25.73
CA PHE A 96 -0.28 16.65 -26.05
C PHE A 96 -1.67 17.06 -25.52
N PRO A 97 -2.29 18.12 -26.06
CA PRO A 97 -3.54 18.69 -25.52
C PRO A 97 -4.72 17.70 -25.54
N ASN A 98 -4.76 16.80 -26.51
CA ASN A 98 -5.82 15.79 -26.61
C ASN A 98 -5.63 14.61 -25.61
N HIS A 99 -4.45 14.50 -25.00
CA HIS A 99 -4.05 13.40 -24.11
C HIS A 99 -3.36 13.89 -22.84
N LEU A 100 -3.73 15.07 -22.33
CA LEU A 100 -3.02 15.73 -21.22
C LEU A 100 -2.87 14.82 -19.99
N ASN A 101 -3.95 14.18 -19.55
CA ASN A 101 -3.91 13.31 -18.37
C ASN A 101 -3.01 12.09 -18.57
N ALA A 102 -3.04 11.49 -19.76
CA ALA A 102 -2.17 10.37 -20.09
C ALA A 102 -0.69 10.81 -20.21
N ALA A 103 -0.44 11.99 -20.77
CA ALA A 103 0.90 12.57 -20.85
C ALA A 103 1.47 12.87 -19.45
N ARG A 104 0.67 13.43 -18.55
CA ARG A 104 1.06 13.64 -17.14
C ARG A 104 1.36 12.34 -16.43
N ALA A 105 0.50 11.32 -16.58
CA ALA A 105 0.73 10.00 -15.98
C ALA A 105 2.07 9.38 -16.45
N ARG A 106 2.39 9.50 -17.75
CA ARG A 106 3.66 9.03 -18.30
C ARG A 106 4.86 9.82 -17.79
N ILE A 107 4.71 11.13 -17.58
CA ILE A 107 5.77 11.97 -16.99
C ILE A 107 6.06 11.53 -15.56
N SER A 108 5.02 11.37 -14.75
CA SER A 108 5.10 10.84 -13.38
C SER A 108 5.77 9.45 -13.35
N GLU A 109 5.35 8.53 -14.23
CA GLU A 109 5.94 7.20 -14.34
C GLU A 109 7.42 7.24 -14.75
N LYS A 110 7.77 8.11 -15.70
CA LYS A 110 9.17 8.30 -16.13
C LYS A 110 10.03 8.80 -14.98
N ARG A 111 9.55 9.75 -14.18
CA ARG A 111 10.26 10.29 -13.03
C ARG A 111 10.51 9.21 -11.97
N TRP A 112 9.50 8.40 -11.66
CA TRP A 112 9.65 7.23 -10.79
C TRP A 112 10.69 6.25 -11.33
N ALA A 113 10.65 5.92 -12.63
CA ALA A 113 11.60 5.00 -13.24
C ALA A 113 13.06 5.49 -13.13
N VAL A 114 13.30 6.79 -13.34
CA VAL A 114 14.64 7.39 -13.18
C VAL A 114 15.09 7.32 -11.73
N TYR A 115 14.21 7.63 -10.76
CA TYR A 115 14.53 7.51 -9.34
C TYR A 115 14.92 6.07 -8.97
N THR A 116 14.10 5.08 -9.33
CA THR A 116 14.38 3.67 -9.03
C THR A 116 15.68 3.20 -9.68
N ALA A 117 15.96 3.57 -10.93
CA ALA A 117 17.20 3.20 -11.60
C ALA A 117 18.43 3.78 -10.89
N ARG A 118 18.37 5.05 -10.44
CA ARG A 118 19.45 5.69 -9.68
C ARG A 118 19.59 5.09 -8.28
N ALA A 119 18.49 4.76 -7.61
CA ALA A 119 18.51 4.09 -6.32
C ALA A 119 19.17 2.71 -6.41
N VAL A 120 18.82 1.92 -7.43
CA VAL A 120 19.45 0.62 -7.72
C VAL A 120 20.94 0.79 -7.98
N ASP A 121 21.36 1.74 -8.82
CA ASP A 121 22.78 1.99 -9.09
C ASP A 121 23.56 2.36 -7.81
N ARG A 122 23.01 3.25 -6.97
CA ARG A 122 23.61 3.59 -5.67
C ARG A 122 23.68 2.39 -4.73
N TYR A 123 22.62 1.59 -4.66
CA TYR A 123 22.59 0.36 -3.87
C TYR A 123 23.62 -0.66 -4.36
N THR A 124 23.73 -0.90 -5.67
CA THR A 124 24.71 -1.83 -6.25
C THR A 124 26.14 -1.40 -5.95
N LYS A 125 26.43 -0.09 -6.06
CA LYS A 125 27.75 0.46 -5.70
C LYS A 125 28.05 0.27 -4.22
N TRP A 126 27.09 0.57 -3.36
CA TRP A 126 27.21 0.36 -1.92
C TRP A 126 27.39 -1.12 -1.58
N TRP A 127 26.57 -2.00 -2.13
CA TRP A 127 26.64 -3.44 -1.90
C TRP A 127 28.00 -4.02 -2.31
N SER A 128 28.54 -3.56 -3.44
CA SER A 128 29.80 -4.09 -3.99
C SER A 128 31.05 -3.53 -3.30
N LYS A 129 31.02 -2.29 -2.81
CA LYS A 129 32.21 -1.59 -2.29
C LYS A 129 32.15 -1.25 -0.81
N GLY A 130 30.95 -1.06 -0.27
CA GLY A 130 30.69 -0.57 1.08
C GLY A 130 30.58 -1.68 2.12
N LEU A 131 30.36 -2.94 1.70
CA LEU A 131 30.28 -4.07 2.62
C LEU A 131 31.53 -4.94 2.56
N PRO A 132 32.08 -5.36 3.71
CA PRO A 132 33.14 -6.35 3.75
C PRO A 132 32.57 -7.71 3.33
N GLY A 133 32.94 -8.17 2.13
CA GLY A 133 32.56 -9.50 1.65
C GLY A 133 33.50 -10.56 2.20
N SER A 134 32.97 -11.55 2.94
CA SER A 134 33.74 -12.78 3.24
C SER A 134 33.88 -13.69 2.02
N ARG A 135 33.08 -13.45 0.97
CA ARG A 135 32.96 -14.28 -0.22
C ARG A 135 32.45 -13.45 -1.40
N PRO A 136 32.72 -13.88 -2.65
CA PRO A 136 32.10 -13.28 -3.83
C PRO A 136 30.58 -13.48 -3.85
N MET A 137 29.89 -12.69 -4.67
CA MET A 137 28.44 -12.80 -4.89
C MET A 137 28.09 -14.20 -5.40
N ALA A 138 27.06 -14.81 -4.80
CA ALA A 138 26.60 -16.14 -5.19
C ALA A 138 26.16 -16.14 -6.66
N THR A 139 26.62 -17.15 -7.38
CA THR A 139 26.38 -17.40 -8.80
C THR A 139 25.56 -18.67 -8.99
N ILE A 140 25.06 -18.90 -10.21
CA ILE A 140 24.29 -20.12 -10.52
C ILE A 140 25.12 -21.38 -10.26
N SER A 141 26.43 -21.33 -10.50
CA SER A 141 27.35 -22.44 -10.22
C SER A 141 27.41 -22.80 -8.73
N ASP A 142 27.16 -21.83 -7.84
CA ASP A 142 27.12 -22.10 -6.41
C ASP A 142 25.86 -22.89 -6.02
N LEU A 143 24.76 -22.79 -6.78
CA LEU A 143 23.55 -23.62 -6.55
C LEU A 143 23.78 -25.10 -6.87
N GLU A 144 24.67 -25.40 -7.80
CA GLU A 144 25.00 -26.78 -8.19
C GLU A 144 26.07 -27.39 -7.27
N SER A 145 26.71 -26.57 -6.43
CA SER A 145 27.74 -27.02 -5.49
C SER A 145 27.14 -27.68 -4.26
N THR A 146 27.79 -28.73 -3.77
CA THR A 146 27.47 -29.34 -2.47
C THR A 146 27.70 -28.38 -1.30
N ASP A 147 28.50 -27.33 -1.51
CA ASP A 147 28.76 -26.29 -0.51
C ASP A 147 27.67 -25.20 -0.47
N TYR A 148 26.61 -25.32 -1.29
CA TYR A 148 25.48 -24.39 -1.31
C TYR A 148 24.87 -24.19 0.08
N GLU A 149 24.74 -25.25 0.88
CA GLU A 149 24.19 -25.16 2.24
C GLU A 149 25.05 -24.29 3.17
N ASN A 150 26.35 -24.18 2.91
CA ASN A 150 27.25 -23.35 3.68
C ASN A 150 27.28 -21.89 3.22
N ILE A 151 26.49 -21.52 2.21
CA ILE A 151 26.41 -20.15 1.70
C ILE A 151 25.90 -19.19 2.79
N ILE A 152 25.01 -19.64 3.65
CA ILE A 152 24.48 -18.80 4.74
C ILE A 152 25.47 -18.66 5.91
N ASN A 153 26.50 -19.51 5.99
CA ASN A 153 27.52 -19.48 7.05
C ASN A 153 28.55 -18.39 6.76
N CYS A 154 28.16 -17.13 6.99
CA CYS A 154 29.04 -15.98 6.88
C CYS A 154 29.72 -15.70 8.22
N GLY A 155 31.05 -15.85 8.30
CA GLY A 155 31.84 -15.48 9.47
C GLY A 155 32.07 -13.97 9.62
N THR A 156 31.65 -13.17 8.64
CA THR A 156 31.82 -11.71 8.67
C THR A 156 30.57 -11.05 9.23
N ILE A 157 30.72 -10.47 10.43
CA ILE A 157 29.71 -9.62 11.04
C ILE A 157 29.86 -8.21 10.47
N VAL A 158 28.83 -7.73 9.78
CA VAL A 158 28.76 -6.33 9.34
C VAL A 158 28.29 -5.48 10.52
N ALA A 159 29.16 -4.61 11.01
CA ALA A 159 28.76 -3.57 11.95
C ALA A 159 28.00 -2.47 11.19
N TRP A 160 26.69 -2.38 11.44
CA TRP A 160 25.85 -1.32 10.87
C TRP A 160 26.16 0.01 11.55
N SER A 161 26.70 0.96 10.79
CA SER A 161 26.94 2.34 11.20
C SER A 161 26.32 3.30 10.19
N THR A 162 26.15 4.56 10.56
CA THR A 162 25.64 5.60 9.65
C THR A 162 26.44 5.68 8.34
N GLU A 163 27.73 5.38 8.38
CA GLU A 163 28.64 5.40 7.23
C GLU A 163 28.51 4.16 6.32
N ASN A 164 27.97 3.06 6.85
CA ASN A 164 27.91 1.76 6.17
C ASN A 164 26.48 1.37 5.77
N LEU A 165 25.49 2.22 6.03
CA LEU A 165 24.11 1.99 5.62
C LEU A 165 23.94 2.17 4.10
N PRO A 166 22.98 1.45 3.48
CA PRO A 166 22.67 1.66 2.08
C PRO A 166 22.23 3.11 1.83
N PRO A 167 22.71 3.74 0.76
CA PRO A 167 22.32 5.09 0.40
C PRO A 167 20.85 5.13 -0.02
N LEU A 168 20.07 6.03 0.60
CA LEU A 168 18.68 6.34 0.25
C LEU A 168 18.57 7.11 -1.06
#